data_AF-A0A969U3C4-F1
#
_entry.id   AF-A0A969U3C4-F1
#
_cell.length_a   1.000
_cell.length_b   1.000
_cell.length_c   1.000
_cell.angle_alpha   90.00
_cell.angle_beta   90.00
_cell.angle_gamma   90.00
#
_symmetry.space_group_name_H-M   'P 1'
#
loop_
_entity.id
_entity.type
_entity.pdbx_description
1 polymer ?
#
loop_
_entity_poly.entity_id
_entity_poly.type
_entity_poly.pdbx_seq_one_letter_code
_entity_poly.pdbx_strand_id
1 'polypeptide(L)'
;MDNQLSPIASIFEEIQLERKRQDGKFGSQPRSLKPVFYLAVLVEELGEVARAIIEGDSENYREEVVQLAAVAVATVEDFDGGQAIGQIETVCPAIQYSTKVEYTFF
;
A
#
# COMPACT_ATOMS: atom_id res chain seq x y z
N MET A 1 11.87 -30.24 -19.04
CA MET A 1 12.31 -30.25 -17.63
C MET A 1 11.76 -28.98 -17.03
N ASP A 2 10.55 -29.10 -16.49
CA ASP A 2 9.73 -27.99 -16.01
C ASP A 2 10.31 -27.49 -14.70
N ASN A 3 10.86 -26.27 -14.72
CA ASN A 3 11.22 -25.55 -13.51
C ASN A 3 10.05 -24.63 -13.13
N GLN A 4 8.97 -25.26 -12.68
CA GLN A 4 7.84 -24.58 -12.04
C GLN A 4 8.27 -24.19 -10.62
N LEU A 5 9.02 -23.09 -10.50
CA LEU A 5 9.30 -22.49 -9.19
C LEU A 5 7.97 -22.07 -8.56
N SER A 6 7.78 -22.48 -7.30
CA SER A 6 6.54 -22.38 -6.53
C SER A 6 5.93 -20.96 -6.53
N PRO A 7 4.63 -20.79 -6.85
CA PRO A 7 4.03 -19.47 -7.11
C PRO A 7 3.96 -18.48 -5.93
N ILE A 8 4.21 -18.91 -4.69
CA ILE A 8 3.95 -18.11 -3.48
C ILE A 8 5.21 -17.43 -2.94
N ALA A 9 6.37 -18.11 -3.00
CA ALA A 9 7.64 -17.51 -2.62
C ALA A 9 8.01 -16.33 -3.55
N SER A 10 7.53 -16.34 -4.80
CA SER A 10 7.83 -15.28 -5.77
C SER A 10 7.12 -13.96 -5.47
N ILE A 11 5.88 -13.97 -4.98
CA ILE A 11 5.07 -12.73 -4.90
C ILE A 11 5.62 -11.78 -3.84
N PHE A 12 5.94 -12.27 -2.64
CA PHE A 12 6.53 -11.43 -1.60
C PHE A 12 7.95 -10.96 -1.95
N GLU A 13 8.71 -11.77 -2.71
CA GLU A 13 10.00 -11.35 -3.26
C GLU A 13 9.84 -10.23 -4.29
N GLU A 14 8.86 -10.34 -5.18
CA GLU A 14 8.53 -9.31 -6.17
C GLU A 14 8.09 -8.00 -5.51
N ILE A 15 7.24 -8.07 -4.47
CA ILE A 15 6.86 -6.90 -3.66
C ILE A 15 8.09 -6.28 -2.99
N GLN A 16 9.00 -7.09 -2.45
CA GLN A 16 10.26 -6.60 -1.87
C GLN A 16 11.19 -5.95 -2.90
N LEU A 17 11.28 -6.52 -4.11
CA LEU A 17 12.05 -5.95 -5.21
C LEU A 17 11.46 -4.62 -5.65
N GLU A 18 10.13 -4.54 -5.77
CA GLU A 18 9.43 -3.31 -6.12
C GLU A 18 9.59 -2.24 -5.03
N ARG A 19 9.47 -2.61 -3.74
CA ARG A 19 9.80 -1.72 -2.62
C ARG A 19 11.20 -1.11 -2.76
N LYS A 20 12.22 -1.94 -3.02
CA LYS A 20 13.60 -1.47 -3.23
C LYS A 20 13.73 -0.56 -4.45
N ARG A 21 13.01 -0.85 -5.54
CA ARG A 21 12.99 -0.01 -6.74
C ARG A 21 12.39 1.36 -6.42
N GLN A 22 11.29 1.42 -5.66
CA GLN A 22 10.65 2.66 -5.22
C GLN A 22 11.56 3.45 -4.27
N ASP A 23 12.28 2.80 -3.36
CA ASP A 23 13.26 3.47 -2.50
C ASP A 23 14.39 4.12 -3.33
N GLY A 24 14.79 3.50 -4.44
CA GLY A 24 15.74 4.09 -5.39
C GLY A 24 15.19 5.33 -6.12
N LYS A 25 13.89 5.34 -6.43
CA LYS A 25 13.22 6.46 -7.12
C LYS A 25 12.90 7.63 -6.21
N PHE A 26 12.43 7.34 -5.00
CA PHE A 26 11.81 8.32 -4.09
C PHE A 26 12.60 8.54 -2.78
N GLY A 27 13.72 7.83 -2.60
CA GLY A 27 14.56 7.87 -1.41
C GLY A 27 14.24 6.76 -0.41
N SER A 28 15.28 6.26 0.26
CA SER A 28 15.28 5.06 1.10
C SER A 28 15.15 5.34 2.61
N GLN A 29 14.92 6.59 3.01
CA GLN A 29 14.76 6.95 4.43
C GLN A 29 13.30 6.72 4.86
N PRO A 30 13.02 6.42 6.15
CA PRO A 30 11.66 6.53 6.66
C PRO A 30 11.19 7.93 6.32
N ARG A 31 10.22 8.02 5.42
CA ARG A 31 9.89 9.30 4.80
C ARG A 31 9.15 10.19 5.81
N SER A 32 8.76 9.64 6.98
CA SER A 32 7.96 10.31 8.03
C SER A 32 6.88 11.17 7.38
N LEU A 33 6.29 10.65 6.30
CA LEU A 33 5.37 11.41 5.51
C LEU A 33 4.08 11.49 6.29
N LYS A 34 3.39 12.62 6.14
CA LYS A 34 2.02 12.71 6.63
C LYS A 34 1.19 11.61 5.95
N PRO A 35 0.26 10.94 6.65
CA PRO A 35 -0.57 9.89 6.08
C PRO A 35 -1.25 10.25 4.76
N VAL A 36 -1.57 11.53 4.56
CA VAL A 36 -2.16 12.04 3.31
C VAL A 36 -1.28 11.80 2.07
N PHE A 37 0.05 11.79 2.20
CA PHE A 37 0.93 11.53 1.07
C PHE A 37 0.97 10.04 0.72
N TYR A 38 0.99 9.15 1.72
CA TYR A 38 0.85 7.71 1.46
C TYR A 38 -0.50 7.38 0.82
N LEU A 39 -1.58 8.00 1.31
CA LEU A 39 -2.90 7.86 0.71
C LEU A 39 -2.92 8.32 -0.75
N ALA A 40 -2.28 9.44 -1.07
CA ALA A 40 -2.21 9.94 -2.45
C ALA A 40 -1.52 8.93 -3.38
N VAL A 41 -0.38 8.37 -2.97
CA VAL A 41 0.35 7.36 -3.77
C VAL A 41 -0.44 6.06 -3.87
N LEU A 42 -1.06 5.59 -2.78
CA LEU A 42 -1.93 4.40 -2.82
C LEU A 42 -3.10 4.57 -3.81
N VAL A 43 -3.71 5.76 -3.85
CA VAL A 43 -4.80 6.06 -4.78
C VAL A 43 -4.31 6.15 -6.23
N GLU A 44 -3.10 6.65 -6.45
CA GLU A 44 -2.46 6.67 -7.77
C GLU A 44 -2.27 5.25 -8.31
N GLU A 45 -1.62 4.36 -7.55
CA GLU A 45 -1.39 2.96 -7.95
C GLU A 45 -2.73 2.20 -8.13
N LEU A 46 -3.73 2.46 -7.28
CA LEU A 46 -5.06 1.89 -7.44
C LEU A 46 -5.74 2.37 -8.74
N GLY A 47 -5.49 3.62 -9.14
CA GLY A 47 -5.96 4.18 -10.40
C GLY A 47 -5.33 3.47 -11.61
N GLU A 48 -4.05 3.13 -11.55
CA GLU A 48 -3.36 2.35 -12.57
C GLU A 48 -3.93 0.92 -12.67
N VAL A 49 -4.17 0.25 -11.53
CA VAL A 49 -4.84 -1.05 -11.49
C VAL A 49 -6.22 -0.98 -12.17
N ALA A 50 -7.01 0.05 -11.85
CA ALA A 50 -8.33 0.24 -12.45
C ALA A 50 -8.24 0.50 -13.97
N ARG A 51 -7.26 1.29 -14.41
CA ARG A 51 -7.01 1.55 -15.83
C ARG A 51 -6.66 0.27 -16.58
N ALA A 52 -5.75 -0.55 -16.05
CA ALA A 52 -5.36 -1.82 -16.67
C ALA A 52 -6.56 -2.76 -16.87
N ILE A 53 -7.50 -2.81 -15.91
CA ILE A 53 -8.75 -3.57 -16.05
C ILE A 53 -9.61 -3.03 -17.21
N ILE A 54 -9.79 -1.71 -17.27
CA ILE A 54 -10.63 -1.05 -18.30
C ILE A 54 -10.04 -1.27 -19.69
N GLU A 55 -8.71 -1.22 -19.81
CA GLU A 55 -7.98 -1.39 -21.06
C GLU A 55 -7.79 -2.86 -21.46
N GLY A 56 -8.09 -3.80 -20.54
CA GLY A 56 -7.89 -5.23 -20.78
C GLY A 56 -6.43 -5.68 -20.78
N ASP A 57 -5.56 -4.90 -20.15
CA ASP A 57 -4.12 -5.16 -20.08
C ASP A 57 -3.78 -6.04 -18.87
N SER A 58 -3.84 -7.36 -19.06
CA SER A 58 -3.60 -8.34 -18.00
C SER A 58 -2.15 -8.39 -17.51
N GLU A 59 -1.20 -8.01 -18.37
CA GLU A 59 0.22 -7.98 -17.98
C GLU A 59 0.45 -6.78 -17.06
N ASN A 60 0.00 -5.59 -17.48
CA ASN A 60 0.13 -4.39 -16.66
C ASN A 60 -0.68 -4.51 -15.36
N TYR A 61 -1.87 -5.11 -15.39
CA TYR A 61 -2.67 -5.34 -14.18
C TYR A 61 -1.88 -6.04 -13.06
N ARG A 62 -1.12 -7.08 -13.39
CA ARG A 62 -0.32 -7.81 -12.39
C ARG A 62 0.78 -6.92 -11.82
N GLU A 63 1.45 -6.15 -12.67
CA GLU A 63 2.51 -5.23 -12.27
C GLU A 63 1.97 -4.12 -11.35
N GLU A 64 0.86 -3.48 -11.70
CA GLU A 64 0.24 -2.42 -10.90
C GLU A 64 -0.25 -2.93 -9.54
N VAL A 65 -0.74 -4.17 -9.45
CA VAL A 65 -1.12 -4.78 -8.16
C VAL A 65 0.11 -5.00 -7.26
N VAL A 66 1.26 -5.38 -7.83
CA VAL A 66 2.52 -5.53 -7.09
C VAL A 66 3.03 -4.15 -6.62
N GLN A 67 2.93 -3.12 -7.46
CA GLN A 67 3.29 -1.74 -7.10
C GLN A 67 2.41 -1.20 -5.96
N LEU A 68 1.09 -1.39 -6.05
CA LEU A 68 0.14 -1.03 -5.00
C LEU A 68 0.46 -1.74 -3.67
N ALA A 69 0.76 -3.04 -3.72
CA ALA A 69 1.15 -3.81 -2.53
C ALA A 69 2.47 -3.32 -1.93
N ALA A 70 3.46 -2.95 -2.76
CA ALA A 70 4.70 -2.36 -2.30
C ALA A 70 4.44 -1.02 -1.59
N VAL A 71 3.59 -0.14 -2.12
CA VAL A 71 3.26 1.13 -1.44
C VAL A 71 2.56 0.89 -0.10
N ALA A 72 1.68 -0.10 -0.02
CA ALA A 72 1.03 -0.48 1.25
C ALA A 72 2.04 -0.95 2.29
N VAL A 73 3.00 -1.81 1.89
CA VAL A 73 4.10 -2.23 2.77
C VAL A 73 4.93 -1.04 3.23
N ALA A 74 5.34 -0.15 2.33
CA ALA A 74 6.11 1.05 2.66
C ALA A 74 5.38 1.95 3.69
N THR A 75 4.05 2.04 3.56
CA THR A 75 3.20 2.83 4.47
C THR A 75 3.21 2.23 5.88
N VAL A 76 3.09 0.91 5.99
CA VAL A 76 3.15 0.20 7.28
C VAL A 76 4.56 0.29 7.88
N GLU A 77 5.60 0.10 7.07
CA GLU A 77 7.00 0.23 7.50
C GLU A 77 7.31 1.63 8.09
N ASP A 78 6.84 2.70 7.46
CA ASP A 78 7.04 4.07 7.98
C ASP A 78 6.19 4.34 9.22
N PHE A 79 4.97 3.81 9.26
CA PHE A 79 4.07 3.91 10.42
C PHE A 79 4.61 3.19 11.66
N ASP A 80 5.19 2.00 11.47
CA ASP A 80 5.78 1.21 12.56
C ASP A 80 7.20 1.68 12.91
N GLY A 81 7.96 2.18 11.92
CA GLY A 81 9.36 2.60 12.06
C GLY A 81 9.56 4.00 12.65
N GLY A 82 8.59 4.90 12.53
CA GLY A 82 8.63 6.26 13.06
C GLY A 82 7.54 6.47 14.11
N GLN A 83 7.95 6.52 15.39
CA GLN A 83 7.20 6.92 16.58
C GLN A 83 5.67 6.96 16.44
N ALA A 84 5.03 5.98 17.11
CA ALA A 84 3.67 6.03 17.64
C ALA A 84 2.90 7.22 17.12
N ILE A 85 2.03 6.99 16.13
CA ILE A 85 0.92 7.89 15.78
C ILE A 85 0.64 8.78 16.98
N GLY A 86 1.23 9.98 16.95
CA GLY A 86 0.72 11.11 17.68
C GLY A 86 -0.73 11.07 17.26
N GLN A 87 -1.56 10.78 18.26
CA GLN A 87 -3.00 10.53 18.20
C GLN A 87 -3.58 10.88 16.83
N ILE A 88 -4.42 10.01 16.29
CA ILE A 88 -5.48 10.51 15.41
C ILE A 88 -6.27 11.50 16.29
N GLU A 89 -5.76 12.72 16.46
CA GLU A 89 -6.34 13.81 17.19
C GLU A 89 -7.49 14.19 16.31
N THR A 90 -8.65 13.66 16.71
CA THR A 90 -9.95 14.26 16.53
C THR A 90 -10.12 14.90 15.15
N VAL A 91 -10.71 14.11 14.26
CA VAL A 91 -11.74 14.62 13.35
C VAL A 91 -12.46 15.79 14.03
N CYS A 92 -12.59 16.93 13.33
CA CYS A 92 -13.24 18.18 13.77
C CYS A 92 -14.05 18.04 15.07
N PRO A 93 -13.88 18.91 16.09
CA PRO A 93 -14.53 18.75 17.41
C PRO A 93 -16.07 18.65 17.40
N ALA A 94 -16.72 18.82 16.24
CA ALA A 94 -18.14 18.57 16.03
C ALA A 94 -18.52 17.10 15.73
N ILE A 95 -17.58 16.18 15.50
CA ILE A 95 -17.89 14.79 15.17
C ILE A 95 -17.10 13.82 16.06
N GLN A 96 -17.62 13.61 17.27
CA GLN A 96 -17.18 12.53 18.14
C GLN A 96 -17.76 11.20 17.62
N TYR A 97 -16.98 10.44 16.86
CA TYR A 97 -17.34 9.03 16.63
C TYR A 97 -16.99 8.22 17.89
N SER A 98 -18.04 7.88 18.65
CA SER A 98 -18.00 6.93 19.75
C SER A 98 -17.53 5.57 19.23
N THR A 99 -16.39 5.10 19.71
CA THR A 99 -15.82 3.78 19.41
C THR A 99 -16.64 2.69 20.10
N LYS A 100 -17.75 2.26 19.46
CA LYS A 100 -18.31 0.91 19.57
C LYS A 100 -18.99 0.56 18.26
N VAL A 101 -18.23 0.04 17.30
CA VAL A 101 -18.81 -0.65 16.15
C VAL A 101 -18.74 -2.15 16.45
N GLU A 102 -19.82 -2.68 17.02
CA GLU A 102 -20.06 -4.12 16.99
C GLU A 102 -20.54 -4.45 15.57
N TYR A 103 -19.68 -5.11 14.79
CA TYR A 103 -20.06 -5.62 13.49
C TYR A 103 -21.00 -6.82 13.68
N THR A 104 -22.30 -6.61 13.48
CA THR A 104 -23.23 -7.72 13.23
C THR A 104 -23.37 -7.88 11.72
N PHE A 105 -22.88 -8.99 11.20
CA PHE A 105 -23.07 -9.41 9.82
C PHE A 105 -24.56 -9.75 9.59
N PHE A 106 -25.16 -9.20 8.54
CA PHE A 106 -26.38 -9.71 7.91
C PHE A 106 -26.06 -10.10 6.48
#